data_AF-A0A268JU84-F1
#
_entry.id   AF-A0A268JU84-F1
#
_cell.length_a   1.000
_cell.length_b   1.000
_cell.length_c   1.000
_cell.angle_alpha   90.00
_cell.angle_beta   90.00
_cell.angle_gamma   90.00
#
_symmetry.space_group_name_H-M   'P 1'
#
loop_
_entity.id
_entity.type
_entity.pdbx_description
1 polymer ?
#
loop_
_entity_poly.entity_id
_entity_poly.type
_entity_poly.pdbx_seq_one_letter_code
_entity_poly.pdbx_strand_id
1 'polypeptide(L)'
;MKNPLGLNLLNRLTMESADFPTELHPIVKDRSNQLIQQSAQKGIVIIITDDFRSAEDQDRLYEQGRTGEGNIVTHARGGESFHNFGLAIDFAIKTPSENVIWDMQYDVQMNFGLTLADLQNGKRPEESSLTVDTH
;
A
#
# COMPACT_ATOMS: atom_id res chain seq x y z
N MET A 1 19.59 16.64 -45.48
CA MET A 1 18.36 16.50 -44.66
C MET A 1 18.33 15.11 -44.03
N LYS A 2 18.54 15.02 -42.72
CA LYS A 2 18.14 13.89 -41.87
C LYS A 2 17.66 14.49 -40.56
N ASN A 3 16.38 14.29 -40.26
CA ASN A 3 15.68 14.84 -39.09
C ASN A 3 16.33 14.29 -37.80
N PRO A 4 16.78 15.12 -36.84
CA PRO A 4 17.29 14.65 -35.55
C PRO A 4 16.19 14.22 -34.57
N LEU A 5 14.91 14.31 -34.95
CA LEU A 5 13.76 14.02 -34.09
C LEU A 5 13.43 12.51 -33.97
N GLY A 6 14.13 11.63 -34.68
CA GLY A 6 13.85 10.19 -34.67
C GLY A 6 14.39 9.44 -33.46
N LEU A 7 15.43 9.95 -32.79
CA LEU A 7 16.08 9.22 -31.70
C LEU A 7 15.37 9.40 -30.34
N ASN A 8 14.63 10.51 -30.18
CA ASN A 8 13.95 10.84 -28.93
C ASN A 8 12.55 10.20 -28.78
N LEU A 9 12.03 9.57 -29.84
CA LEU A 9 10.77 8.82 -29.81
C LEU A 9 11.00 7.32 -29.54
N LEU A 10 12.14 6.78 -29.97
CA LEU A 10 12.52 5.38 -29.74
C LEU A 10 12.86 5.12 -28.26
N ASN A 11 13.47 6.08 -27.55
CA ASN A 11 13.66 5.99 -26.09
C ASN A 11 12.36 6.07 -25.28
N ARG A 12 11.22 6.47 -25.88
CA ARG A 12 9.91 6.46 -25.22
C ARG A 12 9.15 5.14 -25.40
N LEU A 13 9.66 4.24 -26.25
CA LEU A 13 9.02 2.96 -26.58
C LEU A 13 9.79 1.74 -26.07
N THR A 14 11.01 1.93 -25.57
CA THR A 14 11.62 0.96 -24.66
C THR A 14 10.97 1.15 -23.30
N MET A 15 9.90 0.41 -23.03
CA MET A 15 9.56 0.03 -21.66
C MET A 15 10.83 -0.57 -21.06
N GLU A 16 11.60 0.26 -20.34
CA GLU A 16 12.41 -0.22 -19.25
C GLU A 16 11.51 -1.17 -18.48
N SER A 17 11.92 -2.44 -18.35
CA SER A 17 11.45 -3.25 -17.25
C SER A 17 11.81 -2.46 -16.00
N ALA A 18 10.86 -1.66 -15.50
CA ALA A 18 11.02 -1.02 -14.21
C ALA A 18 11.21 -2.19 -13.24
N ASP A 19 12.45 -2.39 -12.78
CA ASP A 19 12.76 -3.45 -11.84
C ASP A 19 11.80 -3.30 -10.65
N PHE A 20 11.27 -4.43 -10.16
CA PHE A 20 10.43 -4.40 -8.98
C PHE A 20 11.19 -3.68 -7.85
N PRO A 21 10.52 -2.80 -7.09
CA PRO A 21 11.16 -2.13 -5.97
C PRO A 21 11.60 -3.17 -4.94
N THR A 22 12.56 -2.80 -4.11
CA THR A 22 13.10 -3.65 -3.04
C THR A 22 12.74 -3.14 -1.65
N GLU A 23 11.97 -2.05 -1.57
CA GLU A 23 11.61 -1.39 -0.32
C GLU A 23 10.32 -0.58 -0.47
N LEU A 24 9.81 -0.09 0.65
CA LEU A 24 8.65 0.80 0.71
C LEU A 24 8.97 2.13 0.02
N HIS A 25 8.06 2.59 -0.85
CA HIS A 25 8.23 3.86 -1.54
C HIS A 25 8.37 5.01 -0.52
N PRO A 26 9.31 5.96 -0.67
CA PRO A 26 9.57 7.01 0.31
C PRO A 26 8.32 7.81 0.73
N ILE A 27 7.46 8.18 -0.21
CA ILE A 27 6.17 8.86 0.09
C ILE A 27 5.26 8.00 0.96
N VAL A 28 5.21 6.68 0.75
CA VAL A 28 4.38 5.78 1.55
C VAL A 28 4.97 5.61 2.93
N LYS A 29 6.29 5.55 3.05
CA LYS A 29 7.01 5.58 4.33
C LYS A 29 6.72 6.87 5.12
N ASP A 30 6.80 8.02 4.47
CA ASP A 30 6.51 9.31 5.11
C ASP A 30 5.05 9.40 5.58
N ARG A 31 4.10 8.95 4.75
CA ARG A 31 2.68 8.90 5.11
C ARG A 31 2.37 7.90 6.21
N SER A 32 3.04 6.76 6.21
CA SER A 32 2.97 5.76 7.29
C SER A 32 3.42 6.37 8.63
N ASN A 33 4.55 7.10 8.63
CA ASN A 33 5.01 7.81 9.81
C ASN A 33 4.03 8.88 10.29
N GLN A 34 3.42 9.63 9.35
CA GLN A 34 2.37 10.60 9.69
C GLN A 34 1.14 9.93 10.30
N LEU A 35 0.71 8.78 9.75
CA LEU A 35 -0.40 8.01 10.30
C LEU A 35 -0.12 7.55 11.74
N ILE A 36 1.10 7.08 12.02
CA ILE A 36 1.53 6.70 13.37
C ILE A 36 1.45 7.90 14.32
N GLN A 37 2.00 9.05 13.91
CA GLN A 37 2.02 10.26 14.74
C GLN A 37 0.62 10.80 15.02
N GLN A 38 -0.23 10.88 13.99
CA GLN A 38 -1.60 11.38 14.12
C GLN A 38 -2.47 10.45 14.96
N SER A 39 -2.31 9.13 14.82
CA SER A 39 -2.99 8.15 15.67
C SER A 39 -2.57 8.31 17.13
N ALA A 40 -1.27 8.46 17.40
CA ALA A 40 -0.75 8.64 18.76
C ALA A 40 -1.27 9.92 19.42
N GLN A 41 -1.42 11.02 18.67
CA GLN A 41 -2.03 12.26 19.18
C GLN A 41 -3.49 12.07 19.62
N LYS A 42 -4.18 11.07 19.05
CA LYS A 42 -5.54 10.67 19.44
C LYS A 42 -5.57 9.58 20.51
N GLY A 43 -4.41 9.20 21.08
CA GLY A 43 -4.30 8.13 22.08
C GLY A 43 -4.40 6.71 21.49
N ILE A 44 -4.29 6.56 20.16
CA ILE A 44 -4.32 5.27 19.47
C ILE A 44 -2.88 4.89 19.10
N VAL A 45 -2.41 3.76 19.62
CA VAL A 45 -1.11 3.22 19.22
C VAL A 45 -1.33 2.26 18.06
N ILE A 46 -0.72 2.54 16.91
CA ILE A 46 -0.69 1.61 15.78
C ILE A 46 0.71 1.05 15.58
N ILE A 47 0.78 -0.16 15.04
CA ILE A 47 2.02 -0.82 14.63
C ILE A 47 1.89 -1.24 13.16
N ILE A 48 2.93 -1.00 12.37
CA ILE A 48 3.00 -1.53 11.00
C ILE A 48 3.40 -3.01 11.09
N THR A 49 2.61 -3.87 10.47
CA THR A 49 2.74 -5.32 10.56
C THR A 49 3.25 -5.93 9.25
N ASP A 50 3.02 -5.23 8.14
CA ASP A 50 3.62 -5.54 6.85
C ASP A 50 3.80 -4.26 6.02
N ASP A 51 4.80 -4.21 5.16
CA ASP A 51 5.13 -3.05 4.33
C ASP A 51 5.50 -3.47 2.90
N PHE A 52 6.78 -3.50 2.54
CA PHE A 52 7.21 -4.04 1.27
C PHE A 52 7.30 -5.57 1.36
N ARG A 53 6.72 -6.24 0.37
CA ARG A 53 6.80 -7.69 0.22
C ARG A 53 7.29 -8.00 -1.17
N SER A 54 8.36 -8.79 -1.32
CA SER A 54 8.83 -9.19 -2.65
C SER A 54 7.76 -10.02 -3.39
N ALA A 55 7.85 -10.08 -4.72
CA ALA A 55 6.95 -10.94 -5.51
C ALA A 55 7.11 -12.42 -5.11
N GLU A 56 8.34 -12.86 -4.82
CA GLU A 56 8.63 -14.22 -4.38
C GLU A 56 7.98 -14.53 -3.02
N ASP A 57 8.07 -13.62 -2.06
CA ASP A 57 7.43 -13.80 -0.75
C ASP A 57 5.90 -13.77 -0.86
N GLN A 58 5.36 -12.98 -1.79
CA GLN A 58 3.93 -12.97 -2.09
C GLN A 58 3.46 -14.28 -2.72
N ASP A 59 4.26 -14.91 -3.59
CA ASP A 59 3.96 -16.24 -4.13
C ASP A 59 3.95 -17.29 -3.01
N ARG A 60 4.89 -17.23 -2.06
CA ARG A 60 4.88 -18.12 -0.88
C ARG A 60 3.58 -17.96 -0.06
N LEU A 61 3.11 -16.72 0.15
CA LEU A 61 1.81 -16.48 0.81
C LEU A 61 0.63 -16.97 -0.02
N TYR A 62 0.69 -16.84 -1.35
CA TYR A 62 -0.32 -17.35 -2.25
C TYR A 62 -0.40 -18.89 -2.21
N GLU A 63 0.71 -19.58 -2.06
CA GLU A 63 0.74 -21.05 -1.95
C GLU A 63 0.12 -21.58 -0.65
N GLN A 64 0.10 -20.77 0.42
CA GLN A 64 -0.46 -21.16 1.71
C GLN A 64 -1.96 -21.53 1.62
N GLY A 65 -2.31 -22.68 2.19
CA GLY A 65 -3.68 -23.24 2.13
C GLY A 65 -4.14 -23.69 0.73
N ARG A 66 -3.27 -23.62 -0.29
CA ARG A 66 -3.51 -24.14 -1.64
C ARG A 66 -2.65 -25.38 -1.90
N THR A 67 -1.35 -25.17 -1.93
CA THR A 67 -0.33 -26.22 -2.12
C THR A 67 0.47 -26.45 -0.83
N GLY A 68 0.50 -25.46 0.08
CA GLY A 68 1.02 -25.59 1.44
C GLY A 68 -0.07 -25.76 2.49
N GLU A 69 0.34 -26.05 3.73
CA GLU A 69 -0.56 -26.13 4.89
C GLU A 69 -1.07 -24.74 5.32
N GLY A 70 -2.06 -24.73 6.22
CA GLY A 70 -2.63 -23.50 6.79
C GLY A 70 -3.82 -22.94 6.02
N ASN A 71 -4.26 -21.74 6.41
CA ASN A 71 -5.39 -21.06 5.78
C ASN A 71 -4.92 -20.24 4.58
N ILE A 72 -5.80 -20.04 3.60
CA ILE A 72 -5.59 -19.06 2.53
C ILE A 72 -5.58 -17.65 3.15
N VAL A 73 -4.45 -16.96 3.04
CA VAL A 73 -4.26 -15.59 3.58
C VAL A 73 -4.28 -14.50 2.50
N THR A 74 -4.20 -14.89 1.22
CA THR A 74 -4.25 -13.96 0.10
C THR A 74 -4.80 -14.63 -1.16
N HIS A 75 -5.31 -13.81 -2.07
CA HIS A 75 -5.72 -14.20 -3.42
C HIS A 75 -4.82 -13.63 -4.52
N ALA A 76 -3.84 -12.78 -4.17
CA ALA A 76 -2.90 -12.17 -5.11
C ALA A 76 -1.60 -12.97 -5.21
N ARG A 77 -1.11 -13.21 -6.43
CA ARG A 77 0.22 -13.77 -6.70
C ARG A 77 1.31 -12.69 -6.63
N GLY A 78 2.56 -13.12 -6.73
CA GLY A 78 3.70 -12.25 -6.95
C GLY A 78 3.48 -11.32 -8.14
N GLY A 79 3.63 -10.01 -7.91
CA GLY A 79 3.38 -8.96 -8.90
C GLY A 79 1.93 -8.49 -8.98
N GLU A 80 1.00 -9.09 -8.22
CA GLU A 80 -0.42 -8.70 -8.18
C GLU A 80 -0.80 -7.94 -6.89
N SER A 81 0.12 -7.82 -5.94
CA SER A 81 -0.10 -7.12 -4.65
C SER A 81 0.58 -5.75 -4.62
N PHE A 82 -0.06 -4.74 -4.06
CA PHE A 82 0.56 -3.41 -3.86
C PHE A 82 1.80 -3.44 -2.97
N HIS A 83 1.93 -4.43 -2.09
CA HIS A 83 3.13 -4.66 -1.30
C HIS A 83 4.35 -4.98 -2.20
N ASN A 84 4.13 -5.62 -3.36
CA ASN A 84 5.18 -5.92 -4.35
C ASN A 84 5.74 -4.68 -5.04
N PHE A 85 5.01 -3.58 -4.97
CA PHE A 85 5.41 -2.29 -5.53
C PHE A 85 5.85 -1.29 -4.44
N GLY A 86 5.93 -1.71 -3.17
CA GLY A 86 6.25 -0.82 -2.05
C GLY A 86 5.20 0.27 -1.87
N LEU A 87 3.93 0.00 -2.22
CA LEU A 87 2.84 0.98 -2.22
C LEU A 87 1.77 0.73 -1.16
N ALA A 88 1.94 -0.29 -0.32
CA ALA A 88 1.00 -0.65 0.73
C ALA A 88 1.70 -0.85 2.07
N ILE A 89 0.92 -0.69 3.14
CA ILE A 89 1.25 -1.09 4.51
C ILE A 89 0.02 -1.77 5.11
N ASP A 90 0.26 -2.80 5.92
CA ASP A 90 -0.72 -3.34 6.84
C ASP A 90 -0.37 -2.86 8.24
N PHE A 91 -1.38 -2.53 9.06
CA PHE A 91 -1.16 -2.10 10.43
C PHE A 91 -2.22 -2.67 11.37
N ALA A 92 -1.89 -2.71 12.65
CA ALA A 92 -2.79 -3.14 13.72
C ALA A 92 -2.79 -2.14 14.87
N ILE A 93 -3.84 -2.18 15.70
CA ILE A 93 -3.94 -1.36 16.90
C ILE A 93 -3.32 -2.11 18.06
N LYS A 94 -2.49 -1.40 18.84
CA LYS A 94 -1.89 -1.91 20.07
C LYS A 94 -2.62 -1.34 21.28
N THR A 95 -3.06 -2.21 22.18
CA THR A 95 -3.70 -1.78 23.43
C THR A 95 -2.68 -1.29 24.45
N PRO A 96 -3.10 -0.54 25.48
CA PRO A 96 -2.22 -0.18 26.60
C PRO A 96 -1.64 -1.39 27.36
N SER A 97 -2.31 -2.55 27.26
CA SER A 97 -1.84 -3.82 27.82
C SER A 97 -0.96 -4.61 26.85
N GLU A 98 -0.45 -3.97 25.78
CA GLU A 98 0.46 -4.54 24.79
C GLU A 98 -0.13 -5.64 23.90
N ASN A 99 -1.46 -5.82 23.92
CA ASN A 99 -2.14 -6.75 23.02
C ASN A 99 -2.29 -6.13 21.64
N VAL A 100 -2.23 -6.94 20.59
CA VAL A 100 -2.45 -6.51 19.21
C VAL A 100 -3.86 -6.89 18.78
N ILE A 101 -4.66 -5.90 18.41
CA ILE A 101 -6.01 -6.05 17.88
C ILE A 101 -5.92 -5.97 16.35
N TRP A 102 -6.29 -7.09 15.72
CA TRP A 102 -6.31 -7.29 14.26
C TRP A 102 -7.71 -7.15 13.67
N ASP A 103 -8.72 -6.98 14.53
CA ASP A 103 -10.13 -6.94 14.14
C ASP A 103 -10.49 -5.59 13.51
N MET A 104 -10.68 -5.61 12.19
CA MET A 104 -11.12 -4.44 11.39
C MET A 104 -12.60 -4.09 11.60
N GLN A 105 -13.36 -4.87 12.38
CA GLN A 105 -14.73 -4.52 12.77
C GLN A 105 -14.77 -3.35 13.78
N TYR A 106 -13.59 -2.89 14.23
CA TYR A 106 -13.34 -1.52 14.65
C TYR A 106 -13.23 -0.63 13.39
N ASP A 107 -14.37 -0.25 12.81
CA ASP A 107 -14.43 0.54 11.58
C ASP A 107 -13.79 1.91 11.76
N VAL A 108 -12.58 2.08 11.19
CA VAL A 108 -12.10 3.39 10.75
C VAL A 108 -11.97 3.34 9.24
N GLN A 109 -13.11 3.32 8.56
CA GLN A 109 -13.13 3.45 7.10
C GLN A 109 -12.80 4.90 6.73
N MET A 110 -11.53 5.16 6.40
CA MET A 110 -11.10 6.45 5.85
C MET A 110 -11.64 6.56 4.41
N ASN A 111 -12.87 7.06 4.28
CA ASN A 111 -13.46 7.37 2.98
C ASN A 111 -12.99 8.76 2.52
N PHE A 112 -12.02 8.79 1.62
CA PHE A 112 -11.53 10.03 1.02
C PHE A 112 -12.48 10.61 -0.06
N GLY A 113 -13.65 10.00 -0.27
CA GLY A 113 -14.64 10.42 -1.27
C GLY A 113 -14.20 10.20 -2.72
N LEU A 114 -13.24 9.30 -2.96
CA LEU A 114 -12.67 9.02 -4.28
C LEU A 114 -12.90 7.58 -4.72
N THR A 115 -13.27 7.40 -5.98
CA THR A 115 -13.36 6.10 -6.64
C THR A 115 -12.04 5.70 -7.31
N LEU A 116 -11.89 4.43 -7.68
CA LEU A 116 -10.73 3.96 -8.45
C LEU A 116 -10.57 4.71 -9.79
N ALA A 117 -11.69 5.09 -10.41
CA ALA A 117 -11.70 5.91 -11.62
C ALA A 117 -11.21 7.34 -11.37
N ASP A 118 -11.49 7.93 -10.20
CA ASP A 118 -10.96 9.25 -9.84
C ASP A 118 -9.43 9.22 -9.72
N LEU A 119 -8.86 8.15 -9.13
CA LEU A 119 -7.41 8.00 -8.99
C LEU A 119 -6.70 7.83 -10.34
N GLN A 120 -7.29 7.02 -11.23
CA GLN A 120 -6.81 6.80 -12.61
C GLN A 120 -6.86 8.07 -13.46
N ASN A 121 -7.79 8.99 -13.15
CA ASN A 121 -7.91 10.31 -13.77
C ASN A 121 -7.12 11.41 -13.01
N GLY A 122 -6.27 11.04 -12.05
CA GLY A 122 -5.34 11.95 -11.39
C GLY A 122 -5.92 12.77 -10.23
N LYS A 123 -7.17 12.56 -9.83
CA LYS A 123 -7.72 13.19 -8.62
C LYS A 123 -7.04 12.65 -7.37
N ARG A 124 -6.88 13.52 -6.37
CA ARG A 124 -6.33 13.21 -5.05
C ARG A 124 -7.22 13.86 -3.97
N PRO A 125 -7.24 13.33 -2.73
CA PRO A 125 -8.07 13.88 -1.67
C PRO A 125 -7.65 15.31 -1.33
N GLU A 126 -8.63 16.18 -1.04
CA GLU A 126 -8.38 17.52 -0.50
C GLU A 126 -7.84 17.41 0.94
N GLU A 127 -6.84 18.21 1.32
CA GLU A 127 -6.19 18.11 2.63
C GLU A 127 -7.13 18.37 3.83
N SER A 128 -8.29 18.98 3.60
CA SER A 128 -9.20 19.46 4.65
C SER A 128 -10.39 18.55 4.98
N SER A 129 -10.58 17.40 4.31
CA SER A 129 -11.77 16.54 4.52
C SER A 129 -11.61 15.46 5.60
N LEU A 130 -10.55 15.52 6.42
CA LEU A 130 -10.27 14.55 7.49
C LEU A 130 -11.11 14.76 8.78
N THR A 131 -12.40 15.09 8.66
CA THR A 131 -13.29 15.12 9.82
C THR A 131 -13.81 13.72 10.11
N VAL A 132 -13.37 13.15 11.25
CA VAL A 132 -13.85 11.87 11.77
C VAL A 132 -15.14 12.13 12.55
N ASP A 133 -16.28 11.75 11.98
CA ASP A 133 -17.54 11.67 12.73
C ASP A 133 -17.56 10.38 13.54
N THR A 134 -17.52 10.50 14.86
CA THR A 134 -17.77 9.41 15.80
C THR A 134 -19.27 9.36 16.10
N HIS A 135 -19.94 8.24 15.83
CA HIS A 135 -21.28 7.93 16.36
C HIS A 135 -21.17 7.02 17.58
#